data_AF-A0AAU6WLY2-F1
#
_entry.id   AF-A0AAU6WLY2-F1
#
_cell.length_a   1.000
_cell.length_b   1.000
_cell.length_c   1.000
_cell.angle_alpha   90.00
_cell.angle_beta   90.00
_cell.angle_gamma   90.00
#
_symmetry.space_group_name_H-M   'P 1'
#
loop_
_entity.id
_entity.type
_entity.pdbx_description
1 polymer ?
#
loop_
_entity_poly.entity_id
_entity_poly.type
_entity_poly.pdbx_seq_one_letter_code
_entity_poly.pdbx_strand_id
1 'polypeptide(L)'
;MKIATYNVNGVNGRLPVPIRWLQEADPHIVCLQELKAPQEKFPEKAILDTGYRTIWKGQKSWNGMASLPEKPGDYRSTEGTAR
;
A
#
# COMPACT_ATOMS: atom_id res chain seq x y z
N MET A 1 4.08 1.27 -15.75
CA MET A 1 4.64 1.41 -14.40
C MET A 1 4.20 2.73 -13.79
N LYS A 2 3.39 2.66 -12.73
CA LYS A 2 2.92 3.81 -11.95
C LYS A 2 3.45 3.65 -10.52
N ILE A 3 4.12 4.67 -10.00
CA ILE A 3 4.55 4.71 -8.60
C ILE A 3 3.81 5.88 -7.96
N ALA A 4 3.20 5.64 -6.81
CA ALA A 4 2.39 6.65 -6.15
C ALA A 4 2.70 6.73 -4.65
N THR A 5 2.49 7.91 -4.10
CA THR A 5 2.57 8.16 -2.68
C THR A 5 1.28 8.80 -2.21
N TYR A 6 0.77 8.40 -1.05
CA TYR A 6 -0.46 8.95 -0.50
C TYR A 6 -0.38 9.11 1.02
N ASN A 7 -0.41 10.36 1.48
CA ASN A 7 -0.60 10.65 2.89
C ASN A 7 -2.08 10.46 3.27
N VAL A 8 -2.36 9.41 4.04
CA VAL A 8 -3.74 9.02 4.40
C VAL A 8 -4.25 9.74 5.64
N ASN A 9 -3.37 10.43 6.40
CA ASN A 9 -3.70 11.14 7.63
C ASN A 9 -4.64 10.33 8.56
N GLY A 10 -4.20 9.14 8.93
CA GLY A 10 -4.95 8.17 9.73
C GLY A 10 -5.64 7.11 8.88
N VAL A 11 -5.00 5.94 8.74
CA VAL A 11 -5.46 4.88 7.83
C VAL A 11 -6.82 4.30 8.23
N ASN A 12 -7.07 4.08 9.53
CA ASN A 12 -8.29 3.43 10.01
C ASN A 12 -9.51 4.34 9.95
N GLY A 13 -9.35 5.62 10.29
CA GLY A 13 -10.47 6.58 10.30
C GLY A 13 -10.98 6.93 8.91
N ARG A 14 -10.22 6.61 7.86
CA ARG A 14 -10.50 6.99 6.47
C ARG A 14 -10.42 5.82 5.51
N LEU A 15 -10.33 4.58 5.99
CA LEU A 15 -9.99 3.38 5.21
C LEU A 15 -10.71 3.23 3.85
N PRO A 16 -12.02 3.53 3.70
CA PRO A 16 -12.68 3.42 2.40
C PRO A 16 -12.06 4.30 1.30
N VAL A 17 -11.47 5.45 1.66
CA VAL A 17 -10.88 6.40 0.70
C VAL A 17 -9.61 5.85 0.04
N PRO A 18 -8.55 5.44 0.77
CA PRO A 18 -7.37 4.84 0.15
C PRO A 18 -7.71 3.52 -0.55
N ILE A 19 -8.66 2.72 -0.06
CA ILE A 19 -9.09 1.48 -0.74
C ILE A 19 -9.68 1.78 -2.13
N ARG A 20 -10.64 2.71 -2.20
CA ARG A 20 -11.21 3.15 -3.48
C ARG A 20 -10.12 3.72 -4.40
N TRP A 21 -9.23 4.55 -3.86
CA TRP A 21 -8.16 5.13 -4.66
C TRP A 21 -7.18 4.08 -5.21
N LEU A 22 -6.82 3.06 -4.42
CA LEU A 22 -5.98 1.94 -4.87
C LEU A 22 -6.63 1.17 -6.03
N GLN A 23 -7.95 1.02 -6.02
CA GLN A 23 -8.71 0.36 -7.09
C GLN A 23 -8.80 1.22 -8.36
N GLU A 24 -9.04 2.54 -8.22
CA GLU A 24 -9.21 3.44 -9.36
C GLU A 24 -7.88 3.82 -10.02
N ALA A 25 -6.87 4.14 -9.22
CA ALA A 25 -5.58 4.61 -9.74
C ALA A 25 -4.70 3.47 -10.26
N ASP A 26 -4.88 2.28 -9.68
CA ASP A 26 -4.13 1.05 -9.95
C ASP A 26 -2.60 1.25 -10.09
N PRO A 27 -1.94 1.87 -9.10
CA PRO A 27 -0.49 2.03 -9.10
C PRO A 27 0.23 0.69 -8.95
N HIS A 28 1.41 0.55 -9.55
CA HIS A 28 2.20 -0.68 -9.42
C HIS A 28 2.89 -0.71 -8.06
N ILE A 29 3.39 0.44 -7.57
CA ILE A 29 4.02 0.56 -6.24
C ILE A 29 3.37 1.72 -5.49
N VAL A 30 3.06 1.52 -4.21
CA VAL A 30 2.48 2.57 -3.35
C VAL A 30 3.21 2.73 -2.05
N CYS A 31 3.46 3.97 -1.65
CA CYS A 31 3.83 4.33 -0.29
C CYS A 31 2.67 5.08 0.39
N LEU A 32 2.18 4.59 1.53
CA LEU A 32 1.21 5.30 2.37
C LEU A 32 1.91 5.97 3.55
N GLN A 33 1.58 7.22 3.87
CA GLN A 33 2.15 7.98 5.00
C GLN A 33 1.08 8.40 6.00
N GLU A 34 1.53 8.71 7.23
CA GLU A 34 0.68 9.08 8.36
C GLU A 34 -0.37 8.02 8.67
N LEU A 35 0.06 6.76 8.82
CA LEU A 35 -0.85 5.67 9.21
C LEU A 35 -1.56 5.96 10.53
N LYS A 36 -0.85 6.55 11.51
CA LYS A 36 -1.33 6.85 12.88
C LYS A 36 -1.97 5.66 13.59
N ALA A 37 -1.54 4.45 13.21
CA ALA A 37 -2.01 3.18 13.75
C ALA A 37 -0.82 2.35 14.27
N PRO A 38 -0.93 1.71 15.44
CA PRO A 38 0.06 0.73 15.90
C PRO A 38 0.03 -0.53 15.02
N GLN A 39 1.08 -1.36 15.13
CA GLN A 39 1.32 -2.51 14.24
C GLN A 39 0.09 -3.42 14.11
N GLU A 40 -0.52 -3.77 15.24
CA GLU A 40 -1.64 -4.69 15.39
C GLU A 40 -2.99 -4.11 14.94
N LYS A 41 -3.07 -2.80 14.71
CA LYS A 41 -4.30 -2.13 14.24
C LYS A 41 -4.21 -1.68 12.79
N PHE A 42 -3.13 -2.00 12.08
CA PHE A 42 -3.06 -1.71 10.66
C PHE A 42 -4.04 -2.62 9.88
N PRO A 43 -4.79 -2.08 8.90
CA PRO A 43 -5.84 -2.84 8.21
C PRO A 43 -5.26 -3.69 7.07
N GLU A 44 -4.29 -4.56 7.38
CA GLU A 44 -3.58 -5.40 6.40
C GLU A 44 -4.55 -6.17 5.50
N LYS A 45 -5.55 -6.84 6.09
CA LYS A 45 -6.52 -7.64 5.35
C LYS A 45 -7.27 -6.82 4.30
N ALA A 46 -7.72 -5.62 4.64
CA ALA A 46 -8.45 -4.76 3.71
C ALA A 46 -7.56 -4.32 2.53
N ILE A 47 -6.27 -4.04 2.79
CA ILE A 47 -5.29 -3.77 1.73
C ILE A 47 -5.06 -5.03 0.88
N LEU A 48 -4.92 -6.20 1.49
CA LEU A 48 -4.75 -7.47 0.80
C LEU A 48 -5.91 -7.81 -0.13
N ASP A 49 -7.15 -7.51 0.29
CA ASP A 49 -8.36 -7.72 -0.51
C ASP A 49 -8.40 -6.84 -1.78
N THR A 50 -7.56 -5.80 -1.88
CA THR A 50 -7.37 -5.00 -3.11
C THR A 50 -6.29 -5.57 -4.04
N GLY A 51 -5.67 -6.69 -3.66
CA GLY A 51 -4.61 -7.35 -4.42
C GLY A 51 -3.19 -6.87 -4.08
N TYR A 52 -3.03 -5.90 -3.17
CA TYR A 52 -1.71 -5.44 -2.73
C TYR A 52 -1.23 -6.20 -1.51
N ARG A 53 0.03 -6.62 -1.52
CA ARG A 53 0.73 -6.94 -0.27
C ARG A 53 1.23 -5.66 0.37
N THR A 54 1.56 -5.71 1.65
CA THR A 54 1.99 -4.52 2.39
C THR A 54 3.02 -4.88 3.45
N ILE A 55 4.02 -4.01 3.59
CA ILE A 55 4.98 -4.00 4.69
C ILE A 55 4.81 -2.65 5.38
N TRP A 56 4.59 -2.66 6.69
CA TRP A 56 4.29 -1.42 7.41
C TRP A 56 5.00 -1.34 8.76
N LYS A 57 5.21 -0.09 9.19
CA LYS A 57 5.61 0.26 10.54
C LYS A 57 4.81 1.49 10.98
N GLY A 58 4.17 1.40 12.14
CA GLY A 58 3.35 2.50 12.66
C GLY A 58 3.30 2.54 14.18
N GLN A 59 2.82 3.66 14.69
CA GLN A 59 2.54 3.89 16.10
C GLN A 59 1.20 4.60 16.27
N LYS A 60 0.64 4.55 17.48
CA LYS A 60 -0.62 5.25 17.79
C LYS A 60 -0.45 6.77 17.64
N SER A 61 -1.46 7.42 17.07
CA SER A 61 -1.63 8.88 16.94
C SER A 61 -0.67 9.62 16.02
N TRP A 62 0.51 9.09 15.72
CA TRP A 62 1.57 9.81 14.99
C TRP A 62 2.20 8.95 13.90
N ASN A 63 2.73 9.60 12.87
CA ASN A 63 3.60 9.02 11.85
C ASN A 63 3.07 7.70 11.24
N GLY A 64 3.99 6.80 10.90
CA GLY A 64 3.74 5.50 10.30
C GLY A 64 3.78 5.54 8.78
N MET A 65 4.30 4.46 8.19
CA MET A 65 4.42 4.27 6.75
C MET A 65 4.13 2.81 6.37
N ALA A 66 3.48 2.63 5.21
CA ALA A 66 3.32 1.33 4.57
C ALA A 66 3.87 1.39 3.15
N SER A 67 4.60 0.34 2.75
CA SER A 67 5.03 0.09 1.38
C SER A 67 4.22 -1.07 0.83
N LEU A 68 3.54 -0.83 -0.28
CA LEU A 68 2.77 -1.82 -1.01
C LEU A 68 3.56 -2.13 -2.28
N PRO A 69 4.37 -3.20 -2.27
CA PRO A 69 5.10 -3.63 -3.46
C PRO A 69 4.13 -4.13 -4.55
N GLU A 70 4.69 -4.36 -5.73
CA GLU A 70 3.97 -4.76 -6.95
C GLU A 70 2.93 -5.86 -6.72
N LYS A 71 1.76 -5.71 -7.36
CA LYS A 71 0.68 -6.69 -7.30
C LYS A 71 1.17 -8.03 -7.83
N PRO A 72 0.87 -9.16 -7.16
CA PRO A 72 1.15 -10.48 -7.71
C PRO A 72 0.46 -10.64 -9.08
N GLY A 73 1.25 -10.85 -10.14
CA GLY A 73 0.76 -11.01 -11.52
C GLY A 73 1.25 -9.95 -12.50
N ASP A 74 1.75 -8.81 -12.02
CA ASP A 74 2.37 -7.78 -12.87
C ASP A 74 3.89 -7.98 -13.02
N TYR A 75 4.38 -9.18 -12.69
CA TYR A 75 5.73 -9.60 -13.01
C TYR A 75 5.89 -9.55 -14.52
N ARG A 76 6.39 -8.44 -15.05
CA ARG A 76 7.06 -8.49 -16.34
C ARG A 76 8.27 -9.36 -16.08
N SER A 77 8.16 -10.63 -16.47
CA SER A 77 9.30 -11.52 -16.56
C SER A 77 10.44 -10.72 -17.21
N THR A 78 11.45 -10.34 -16.42
CA THR A 78 12.74 -9.93 -16.97
C THR A 78 13.44 -11.19 -17.47
N GLU A 79 12.77 -11.98 -18.30
CA GLU A 79 13.40 -12.93 -19.21
C GLU A 79 13.84 -12.12 -20.41
N GLY A 80 15.00 -11.48 -20.27
CA GLY A 80 15.50 -10.60 -21.31
C GLY A 80 16.74 -9.85 -20.90
N THR A 81 17.79 -10.56 -20.46
CA THR A 81 19.21 -10.32 -20.84
C THR A 81 20.05 -11.48 -20.29
N ALA A 82 20.04 -12.58 -21.03
CA ALA A 82 21.12 -13.57 -21.04
C ALA A 82 21.21 -14.11 -22.47
N ARG A 83 21.78 -13.28 -23.35
CA ARG A 83 22.47 -13.69 -24.57
C ARG A 83 23.74 -12.88 -24.67
#